data_AF-A0A914WYX6-F1
#
_entry.id   AF-A0A914WYX6-F1
#
_cell.length_a   1.000
_cell.length_b   1.000
_cell.length_c   1.000
_cell.angle_alpha   90.00
_cell.angle_beta   90.00
_cell.angle_gamma   90.00
#
_symmetry.space_group_name_H-M   'P 1'
#
loop_
_entity.id
_entity.type
_entity.pdbx_description
1 polymer ?
#
loop_
_entity_poly.entity_id
_entity_poly.type
_entity_poly.pdbx_seq_one_letter_code
_entity_poly.pdbx_strand_id
1 'polypeptide(L)'
;MKATLVCVALLVQLVAGYIESVAANVDTAVTRKQAAFVPLVAFQCGYRNKYLNEDGRWVDDKSRYATCMTGKLDILKYCRK
;
A
#
# COMPACT_ATOMS: atom_id res chain seq x y z
N MET A 1 -42.85 -17.16 -17.05
CA MET A 1 -42.65 -15.81 -16.47
C MET A 1 -41.86 -15.82 -15.15
N LYS A 2 -42.10 -16.76 -14.22
CA LYS A 2 -41.34 -16.84 -12.94
C LYS A 2 -39.90 -17.35 -13.11
N ALA A 3 -39.69 -18.41 -13.91
CA ALA A 3 -38.36 -18.99 -14.15
C ALA A 3 -37.40 -18.05 -14.90
N THR A 4 -37.93 -17.28 -15.86
CA THR A 4 -37.16 -16.25 -16.60
C THR A 4 -36.69 -15.12 -15.68
N LEU A 5 -37.50 -14.73 -14.69
CA LEU A 5 -37.13 -13.70 -13.71
C LEU A 5 -35.99 -14.18 -12.79
N VAL A 6 -36.01 -15.46 -12.40
CA VAL A 6 -34.97 -16.09 -11.57
C VAL A 6 -33.64 -16.18 -12.33
N CYS A 7 -33.65 -16.57 -13.60
CA CYS A 7 -32.42 -16.63 -14.41
C CYS A 7 -31.80 -15.24 -14.62
N VAL A 8 -32.62 -14.21 -14.84
CA VAL A 8 -32.12 -12.83 -14.99
C VAL A 8 -31.52 -12.33 -13.66
N ALA A 9 -32.12 -12.62 -12.52
CA ALA A 9 -31.58 -12.25 -11.21
C ALA A 9 -30.22 -12.93 -10.91
N LEU A 10 -30.07 -14.20 -11.27
CA LEU A 10 -28.81 -14.94 -11.11
C LEU A 10 -27.70 -14.41 -12.01
N LEU A 11 -28.02 -14.02 -13.24
CA LEU A 11 -27.05 -13.40 -14.15
C LEU A 11 -26.56 -12.04 -13.64
N VAL A 12 -27.45 -11.23 -13.04
CA VAL A 12 -27.08 -9.91 -12.47
C VAL A 12 -26.06 -10.04 -11.33
N GLN A 13 -26.14 -11.08 -10.50
CA GLN A 13 -25.15 -11.30 -9.42
C GLN A 13 -23.78 -11.72 -9.95
N LEU A 14 -23.71 -12.34 -11.14
CA LEU A 14 -22.45 -12.78 -11.73
C LEU A 14 -21.64 -11.63 -12.36
N VAL A 15 -22.32 -10.56 -12.82
CA VAL A 15 -21.66 -9.36 -13.41
C VAL A 15 -21.46 -8.23 -12.40
N ALA A 16 -22.12 -8.28 -11.24
CA ALA A 16 -21.99 -7.26 -10.20
C ALA A 16 -20.74 -7.47 -9.32
N GLY A 17 -19.58 -7.12 -9.88
CA GLY A 17 -18.49 -6.48 -9.15
C GLY A 17 -17.66 -7.37 -8.24
N TYR A 18 -16.49 -7.78 -8.72
CA TYR A 18 -15.34 -8.02 -7.86
C TYR A 18 -14.96 -6.68 -7.20
N ILE A 19 -15.38 -6.47 -5.94
CA ILE A 19 -14.97 -5.32 -5.14
C ILE A 19 -13.76 -5.76 -4.33
N GLU A 20 -12.55 -5.32 -4.73
CA GLU A 20 -11.40 -5.35 -3.84
C GLU A 20 -11.66 -4.38 -2.69
N SER A 21 -11.96 -4.90 -1.51
CA SER A 21 -12.06 -4.10 -0.30
C SER A 21 -10.66 -3.61 0.10
N VAL A 22 -10.34 -2.37 -0.25
CA VAL A 22 -9.09 -1.73 0.19
C VAL A 22 -9.33 -1.11 1.56
N ALA A 23 -8.80 -1.73 2.61
CA ALA A 23 -8.78 -1.15 3.95
C ALA A 23 -7.65 -0.12 4.05
N ALA A 24 -7.99 1.16 4.15
CA ALA A 24 -7.04 2.20 4.50
C ALA A 24 -7.02 2.39 6.02
N ASN A 25 -5.94 1.98 6.68
CA ASN A 25 -5.69 2.36 8.07
C ASN A 25 -5.02 3.74 8.07
N VAL A 26 -5.80 4.79 8.32
CA VAL A 26 -5.25 6.09 8.72
C VAL A 26 -4.93 5.95 10.19
N ASP A 27 -3.65 5.76 10.52
CA ASP A 27 -3.20 5.98 11.88
C ASP A 27 -3.43 7.46 12.19
N THR A 28 -4.55 7.77 12.82
CA THR A 28 -4.75 9.05 13.48
C THR A 28 -3.52 9.26 14.33
N ALA A 29 -2.86 10.41 14.18
CA ALA A 29 -1.69 10.79 14.97
C ALA A 29 -2.14 10.96 16.42
N VAL A 30 -2.45 9.84 17.07
CA VAL A 30 -2.62 9.71 18.50
C VAL A 30 -1.29 10.12 19.05
N THR A 31 -1.35 11.13 19.91
CA THR A 31 -0.36 11.59 20.87
C THR A 31 0.26 10.40 21.63
N ARG A 32 1.05 9.57 20.95
CA ARG A 32 1.92 8.58 21.56
C ARG A 32 3.04 9.38 22.17
N LYS A 33 3.11 9.38 23.50
CA LYS A 33 4.37 9.56 24.25
C LYS A 33 5.52 8.99 23.41
N GLN A 34 6.38 9.88 22.89
CA GLN A 34 7.58 9.64 22.08
C GLN A 34 7.89 8.16 21.86
N ALA A 35 7.16 7.49 20.96
CA ALA A 35 7.62 6.21 20.46
C ALA A 35 8.90 6.53 19.70
N ALA A 36 10.03 5.91 20.08
CA ALA A 36 11.30 6.13 19.41
C ALA A 36 11.10 5.98 17.90
N PHE A 37 11.63 6.92 17.12
CA PHE A 37 11.51 6.90 15.67
C PHE A 37 12.08 5.59 15.13
N VAL A 38 11.27 4.88 14.33
CA VAL A 38 11.68 3.65 13.65
C VAL A 38 11.80 3.98 12.16
N PRO A 39 13.02 3.93 11.57
CA PRO A 39 13.19 4.16 10.15
C PRO A 39 12.57 3.00 9.35
N LEU A 40 11.67 3.35 8.43
CA LEU A 40 10.98 2.41 7.56
C LEU A 40 11.19 2.79 6.09
N VAL A 41 11.15 1.79 5.22
CA VAL A 41 11.25 1.96 3.75
C VAL A 41 10.07 1.26 3.08
N ALA A 42 9.62 1.81 1.95
CA ALA A 42 8.54 1.25 1.16
C ALA A 42 8.93 1.14 -0.31
N PHE A 43 8.59 0.00 -0.92
CA PHE A 43 8.91 -0.33 -2.30
C PHE A 43 7.64 -0.71 -3.05
N GLN A 44 7.40 -0.09 -4.19
CA GLN A 44 6.38 -0.51 -5.15
C GLN A 44 6.94 -0.36 -6.56
N CYS A 45 6.93 -1.44 -7.33
CA CYS A 45 7.50 -1.41 -8.68
C CYS A 45 6.70 -0.47 -9.59
N GLY A 46 7.42 0.28 -10.43
CA GLY A 46 6.83 1.36 -11.24
C GLY A 46 6.74 2.71 -10.51
N TYR A 47 7.03 2.73 -9.21
CA TYR A 47 7.08 3.94 -8.39
C TYR A 47 8.49 4.16 -7.83
N ARG A 48 8.72 5.38 -7.36
CA ARG A 48 9.94 5.72 -6.64
C ARG A 48 9.84 5.22 -5.20
N ASN A 49 10.95 4.72 -4.68
CA ASN A 49 11.02 4.27 -3.29
C ASN A 49 10.74 5.42 -2.33
N LYS A 50 10.11 5.11 -1.20
CA LYS A 50 9.87 6.07 -0.12
C LYS A 50 10.53 5.61 1.17
N TYR A 51 10.85 6.55 2.05
CA TYR A 51 11.30 6.29 3.40
C TYR A 51 10.53 7.18 4.39
N LEU A 52 10.38 6.70 5.62
CA LEU A 52 9.79 7.47 6.71
C LEU A 52 10.86 8.39 7.29
N ASN A 53 10.59 9.69 7.38
CA ASN A 53 11.50 10.64 8.05
C ASN A 53 11.18 10.76 9.55
N GLU A 54 12.02 11.48 10.29
CA GLU A 54 11.86 11.68 11.75
C GLU A 54 10.55 12.40 12.13
N ASP A 55 9.97 13.18 11.21
CA ASP A 55 8.65 13.81 11.38
C ASP A 55 7.47 12.85 11.17
N GLY A 56 7.74 11.57 10.88
CA GLY A 56 6.72 10.57 10.57
C GLY A 56 6.09 10.73 9.18
N ARG A 57 6.76 11.41 8.24
CA ARG A 57 6.28 11.64 6.88
C ARG A 57 6.98 10.71 5.89
N TRP A 58 6.20 10.16 4.96
CA TRP A 58 6.72 9.41 3.82
C TRP A 58 7.28 10.36 2.77
N VAL A 59 8.58 10.27 2.53
CA VAL A 59 9.30 11.10 1.57
C VAL A 59 9.85 10.24 0.43
N ASP A 60 9.80 10.76 -0.80
CA ASP A 60 10.35 10.11 -1.98
C ASP A 60 11.89 10.10 -1.96
N ASP A 61 12.52 9.04 -2.47
CA ASP A 61 13.97 9.02 -2.64
C ASP A 61 14.42 10.19 -3.55
N LYS A 62 15.55 10.79 -3.19
CA LYS A 62 16.14 11.90 -3.96
C LYS A 62 16.53 11.48 -5.38
N SER A 63 16.93 10.23 -5.57
CA SER A 63 17.25 9.64 -6.86
C SER A 63 15.98 9.19 -7.58
N ARG A 64 15.76 9.73 -8.78
CA ARG A 64 14.68 9.29 -9.69
C ARG A 64 14.81 7.83 -10.16
N TYR A 65 15.96 7.21 -9.96
CA TYR A 65 16.25 5.84 -10.38
C TYR A 65 16.11 4.82 -9.24
N ALA A 66 15.82 5.26 -8.01
CA ALA A 66 15.55 4.37 -6.89
C ALA A 66 14.18 3.71 -7.07
N THR A 67 14.18 2.48 -7.58
CA THR A 67 13.01 1.64 -7.84
C THR A 67 12.97 0.46 -6.87
N CYS A 68 11.86 -0.30 -6.92
CA CYS A 68 11.62 -1.44 -6.03
C CYS A 68 12.78 -2.44 -6.03
N MET A 69 13.08 -2.98 -4.86
CA MET A 69 14.12 -3.98 -4.64
C MET A 69 13.51 -5.24 -4.06
N THR A 70 14.01 -6.40 -4.49
CA THR A 70 13.57 -7.72 -4.01
C THR A 70 14.68 -8.44 -3.22
N GLY A 71 15.95 -8.10 -3.48
CA GLY A 71 17.10 -8.67 -2.80
C GLY A 71 17.26 -8.16 -1.37
N LYS A 72 17.31 -9.05 -0.37
CA LYS A 72 17.46 -8.67 1.05
C LYS A 72 18.71 -7.83 1.32
N LEU A 73 19.83 -8.15 0.68
CA LEU A 73 21.09 -7.41 0.84
C LEU A 73 21.02 -6.01 0.18
N ASP A 74 20.32 -5.89 -0.94
CA ASP A 74 20.10 -4.60 -1.61
C ASP A 74 19.17 -3.70 -0.79
N ILE A 75 18.10 -4.27 -0.22
CA ILE A 75 17.23 -3.58 0.73
C ILE A 75 18.03 -3.11 1.95
N LEU A 76 18.88 -3.97 2.53
CA LEU A 76 19.73 -3.60 3.66
C LEU A 76 20.71 -2.47 3.29
N LYS A 77 21.28 -2.52 2.09
CA LYS A 77 22.15 -1.47 1.57
C LYS A 77 21.39 -0.15 1.39
N TYR A 78 20.15 -0.20 0.89
CA TYR A 78 19.29 0.97 0.75
C TYR A 78 18.94 1.60 2.10
N CYS A 79 18.63 0.81 3.12
CA CYS A 79 18.32 1.32 4.46
C CYS A 79 19.51 2.00 5.16
N ARG A 80 20.75 1.79 4.69
CA ARG A 80 21.97 2.37 5.28
C ARG A 80 22.43 3.65 4.58
N LYS A 81 21.83 4.01 3.45
CA LYS A 81 22.14 5.22 2.68
C LYS A 81 21.63 6.46 3.41
#